data_AF-A0A3D9URF4-F1
#
_entry.id   AF-A0A3D9URF4-F1
#
_cell.length_a   1.000
_cell.length_b   1.000
_cell.length_c   1.000
_cell.angle_alpha   90.00
_cell.angle_beta   90.00
_cell.angle_gamma   90.00
#
_symmetry.space_group_name_H-M   'P 1'
#
loop_
_entity.id
_entity.type
_entity.pdbx_description
1 polymer ?
#
loop_
_entity_poly.entity_id
_entity_poly.type
_entity_poly.pdbx_seq_one_letter_code
_entity_poly.pdbx_strand_id
1 'polypeptide(L)'
;MSSQQEPVAKPVLSPLGECAVDTERHVAAGGWDQPPRLFALATNSALLAGEPALADQLHGAEPSGISAIEQEGMPRTSSIESMLGRLAWPAEVEGVLLAIERIVVPPEAENDLPDSPEQAAEVLAAHPDRRDVRLVVAVLRDGEQICLLRQREYDEDDKVAVGQDIAPGLVAALKASLED
;
A
#
# COMPACT_ATOMS: atom_id res chain seq x y z
N MET A 1 32.77 14.27 32.20
CA MET A 1 32.50 14.60 30.79
C MET A 1 31.26 13.83 30.39
N SER A 2 30.09 14.47 30.47
CA SER A 2 28.83 13.84 30.11
C SER A 2 28.66 13.95 28.60
N SER A 3 28.68 12.81 27.92
CA SER A 3 28.31 12.71 26.51
C SER A 3 26.81 12.99 26.40
N GLN A 4 26.45 14.15 25.84
CA GLN A 4 25.09 14.40 25.38
C GLN A 4 24.93 13.66 24.07
N GLN A 5 24.02 12.67 24.07
CA GLN A 5 23.62 11.95 22.88
C GLN A 5 22.62 12.85 22.15
N GLU A 6 23.04 13.40 21.00
CA GLU A 6 22.15 14.18 20.13
C GLU A 6 20.96 13.31 19.69
N PRO A 7 19.73 13.83 19.72
CA PRO A 7 18.58 13.10 19.22
C PRO A 7 18.79 12.87 17.71
N VAL A 8 18.87 11.60 17.30
CA VAL A 8 18.86 11.21 15.89
C VAL A 8 17.52 11.69 15.32
N ALA A 9 17.54 12.76 14.53
CA ALA A 9 16.36 13.26 13.85
C ALA A 9 15.81 12.12 12.98
N LYS A 10 14.61 11.63 13.32
CA LYS A 10 13.87 10.74 12.43
C LYS A 10 13.69 11.49 11.11
N PRO A 11 14.00 10.89 9.93
CA PRO A 11 13.65 11.53 8.69
C PRO A 11 12.14 11.79 8.70
N VAL A 12 11.77 13.05 8.45
CA VAL A 12 10.38 13.41 8.18
C VAL A 12 10.00 12.63 6.92
N LEU A 13 8.91 11.88 6.98
CA LEU A 13 8.44 11.12 5.83
C LEU A 13 8.07 12.11 4.71
N SER A 14 8.16 11.69 3.45
CA SER A 14 7.58 12.47 2.35
C SER A 14 6.06 12.54 2.53
N PRO A 15 5.35 13.49 1.87
CA PRO A 15 3.89 13.51 1.88
C PRO A 15 3.27 12.16 1.46
N LEU A 16 3.90 11.44 0.52
CA LEU A 16 3.47 10.09 0.14
C LEU A 16 3.67 9.10 1.29
N GLY A 17 4.81 9.16 1.98
CA GLY A 17 5.10 8.31 3.12
C GLY A 17 4.15 8.54 4.29
N GLU A 18 3.81 9.79 4.61
CA GLU A 18 2.82 10.14 5.64
C GLU A 18 1.44 9.58 5.28
N CYS A 19 0.97 9.86 4.07
CA CYS A 19 -0.30 9.34 3.55
C CYS A 19 -0.36 7.81 3.57
N ALA A 20 0.72 7.14 3.18
CA ALA A 20 0.77 5.68 3.15
C ALA A 20 0.76 5.06 4.56
N VAL A 21 1.44 5.66 5.54
CA VAL A 21 1.39 5.24 6.96
C VAL A 21 0.00 5.46 7.54
N ASP A 22 -0.63 6.60 7.29
CA ASP A 22 -1.97 6.89 7.81
C ASP A 22 -3.02 5.96 7.18
N THR A 23 -2.90 5.67 5.88
CA THR A 23 -3.76 4.71 5.20
C THR A 23 -3.53 3.28 5.72
N GLU A 24 -2.28 2.88 5.97
CA GLU A 24 -1.95 1.59 6.57
C GLU A 24 -2.63 1.42 7.94
N ARG A 25 -2.52 2.42 8.82
CA ARG A 25 -3.18 2.42 10.13
C ARG A 25 -4.70 2.39 10.02
N HIS A 26 -5.26 3.19 9.10
CA HIS A 26 -6.70 3.20 8.84
C HIS A 26 -7.21 1.81 8.42
N VAL A 27 -6.49 1.14 7.52
CA VAL A 27 -6.83 -0.22 7.10
C VAL A 27 -6.64 -1.18 8.27
N ALA A 28 -5.54 -1.10 9.02
CA ALA A 28 -5.26 -1.97 10.16
C ALA A 28 -6.33 -1.89 11.26
N ALA A 29 -6.90 -0.71 11.51
CA ALA A 29 -8.02 -0.54 12.44
C ALA A 29 -9.26 -1.38 12.09
N GLY A 30 -9.40 -1.80 10.83
CA GLY A 30 -10.45 -2.72 10.35
C GLY A 30 -10.19 -4.21 10.64
N GLY A 31 -9.06 -4.58 11.25
CA GLY A 31 -8.69 -5.96 11.51
C GLY A 31 -8.09 -6.68 10.31
N TRP A 32 -8.01 -8.01 10.33
CA TRP A 32 -7.48 -8.83 9.24
C TRP A 32 -8.59 -9.49 8.42
N ASP A 33 -8.20 -10.19 7.35
CA ASP A 33 -9.07 -10.88 6.40
C ASP A 33 -9.98 -9.92 5.61
N GLN A 34 -9.45 -8.73 5.34
CA GLN A 34 -10.11 -7.71 4.52
C GLN A 34 -9.91 -7.99 3.02
N PRO A 35 -10.88 -7.62 2.16
CA PRO A 35 -10.64 -7.58 0.72
C PRO A 35 -9.56 -6.54 0.38
N PRO A 36 -8.92 -6.64 -0.81
CA PRO A 36 -8.02 -5.59 -1.29
C PRO A 36 -8.74 -4.24 -1.36
N ARG A 37 -8.09 -3.18 -0.87
CA ARG A 37 -8.62 -1.81 -0.83
C ARG A 37 -7.74 -0.90 -1.69
N LEU A 38 -8.37 -0.16 -2.60
CA LEU A 38 -7.70 0.70 -3.57
C LEU A 38 -8.03 2.15 -3.25
N PHE A 39 -7.05 3.03 -3.39
CA PHE A 39 -7.18 4.44 -3.08
C PHE A 39 -6.60 5.28 -4.22
N ALA A 40 -7.35 6.29 -4.65
CA ALA A 40 -6.81 7.37 -5.47
C ALA A 40 -6.07 8.35 -4.57
N LEU A 41 -4.94 8.88 -5.03
CA LEU A 41 -4.14 9.87 -4.32
C LEU A 41 -4.20 11.20 -5.04
N ALA A 42 -4.39 12.28 -4.28
CA ALA A 42 -4.34 13.64 -4.78
C ALA A 42 -3.86 14.59 -3.67
N THR A 43 -3.21 15.68 -4.05
CA THR A 43 -2.87 16.74 -3.10
C THR A 43 -4.12 17.38 -2.52
N ASN A 44 -4.03 17.85 -1.28
CA ASN A 44 -5.12 18.57 -0.62
C ASN A 44 -5.54 19.81 -1.43
N SER A 45 -4.59 20.48 -2.09
CA SER A 45 -4.90 21.58 -3.02
C SER A 45 -5.72 21.16 -4.24
N ALA A 46 -5.37 20.03 -4.87
CA ALA A 46 -6.09 19.53 -6.04
C ALA A 46 -7.50 19.07 -5.64
N LEU A 47 -7.63 18.38 -4.51
CA LEU A 47 -8.92 17.96 -3.97
C LEU A 47 -9.82 19.14 -3.66
N LEU A 48 -9.30 20.19 -3.02
CA LEU A 48 -10.09 21.38 -2.72
C LEU A 48 -10.54 22.12 -3.99
N ALA A 49 -9.72 22.11 -5.03
CA ALA A 49 -10.05 22.73 -6.31
C ALA A 49 -11.14 21.97 -7.07
N GLY A 50 -11.08 20.63 -7.07
CA GLY A 50 -12.09 19.77 -7.69
C GLY A 50 -13.38 19.66 -6.88
N GLU A 51 -13.27 19.62 -5.55
CA GLU A 51 -14.36 19.41 -4.61
C GLU A 51 -14.36 20.48 -3.50
N PRO A 52 -14.80 21.73 -3.78
CA PRO A 52 -14.81 22.82 -2.80
C PRO A 52 -15.61 22.52 -1.52
N ALA A 53 -16.54 21.57 -1.57
CA ALA A 53 -17.33 21.14 -0.42
C ALA A 53 -16.47 20.45 0.68
N LEU A 54 -15.25 20.00 0.36
CA LEU A 54 -14.32 19.40 1.31
C LEU A 54 -13.53 20.44 2.12
N ALA A 55 -13.73 21.75 1.89
CA ALA A 55 -12.98 22.82 2.56
C ALA A 55 -12.94 22.70 4.09
N ASP A 56 -14.08 22.37 4.71
CA ASP A 56 -14.15 22.22 6.17
C ASP A 56 -13.40 20.98 6.65
N GLN A 57 -13.37 19.90 5.86
CA GLN A 57 -12.67 18.66 6.20
C GLN A 57 -11.15 18.79 6.03
N LEU A 58 -10.71 19.59 5.06
CA LEU A 58 -9.30 19.87 4.78
C LEU A 58 -8.77 21.11 5.53
N HIS A 59 -9.56 21.69 6.44
CA HIS A 59 -9.15 22.89 7.17
C HIS A 59 -7.90 22.59 8.01
N GLY A 60 -6.81 23.28 7.69
CA GLY A 60 -5.54 23.17 8.42
C GLY A 60 -4.65 22.03 7.93
N ALA A 61 -5.11 21.28 6.92
CA ALA A 61 -4.26 20.35 6.20
C ALA A 61 -3.27 21.12 5.32
N GLU A 62 -2.02 20.65 5.25
CA GLU A 62 -1.02 21.23 4.38
C GLU A 62 -1.47 21.09 2.92
N PRO A 63 -1.47 22.16 2.09
CA PRO A 63 -1.94 22.10 0.71
C PRO A 63 -1.21 21.07 -0.15
N SER A 64 0.10 20.89 0.10
CA SER A 64 0.94 19.89 -0.59
C SER A 64 0.87 18.50 0.04
N GLY A 65 0.13 18.32 1.14
CA GLY A 65 -0.13 17.02 1.73
C GLY A 65 -0.97 16.16 0.77
N ILE A 66 -0.79 14.84 0.83
CA ILE A 66 -1.51 13.89 -0.02
C ILE A 66 -2.63 13.26 0.80
N SER A 67 -3.83 13.23 0.23
CA SER A 67 -4.97 12.50 0.77
C SER A 67 -5.25 11.25 -0.05
N ALA A 68 -5.66 10.19 0.63
CA ALA A 68 -6.09 8.93 0.03
C ALA A 68 -7.62 8.84 0.01
N ILE A 69 -8.19 8.63 -1.18
CA ILE A 69 -9.63 8.52 -1.39
C ILE A 69 -9.93 7.07 -1.77
N GLU A 70 -10.61 6.35 -0.89
CA GLU A 70 -10.96 4.95 -1.13
C GLU A 70 -11.88 4.79 -2.33
N GLN A 71 -11.59 3.80 -3.16
CA GLN A 71 -12.40 3.40 -4.30
C GLN A 71 -13.22 2.16 -3.96
N GLU A 72 -14.54 2.29 -4.03
CA GLU A 72 -15.47 1.18 -3.85
C GLU A 72 -15.65 0.37 -5.14
N GLY A 73 -16.25 -0.82 -5.02
CA GLY A 73 -16.72 -1.58 -6.19
C GLY A 73 -15.63 -2.33 -6.96
N MET A 74 -14.51 -2.64 -6.31
CA MET A 74 -13.42 -3.41 -6.91
C MET A 74 -13.93 -4.74 -7.51
N PRO A 75 -13.65 -5.02 -8.81
CA PRO A 75 -14.10 -6.25 -9.44
C PRO A 75 -13.52 -7.48 -8.73
N ARG A 76 -14.35 -8.52 -8.56
CA ARG A 76 -13.84 -9.83 -8.17
C ARG A 76 -12.88 -10.32 -9.24
N THR A 77 -11.63 -10.60 -8.87
CA THR A 77 -10.59 -11.03 -9.80
C THR A 77 -9.75 -12.13 -9.15
N SER A 78 -9.24 -13.04 -9.98
CA SER A 78 -8.24 -14.02 -9.57
C SER A 78 -6.81 -13.46 -9.61
N SER A 79 -6.61 -12.29 -10.24
CA SER A 79 -5.32 -11.61 -10.37
C SER A 79 -5.51 -10.10 -10.15
N ILE A 80 -4.84 -9.58 -9.12
CA ILE A 80 -4.89 -8.15 -8.78
C ILE A 80 -4.10 -7.34 -9.79
N GLU A 81 -2.93 -7.83 -10.16
CA GLU A 81 -2.03 -7.24 -11.13
C GLU A 81 -2.73 -7.06 -12.49
N SER A 82 -3.45 -8.08 -12.96
CA SER A 82 -4.21 -7.99 -14.22
C SER A 82 -5.46 -7.11 -14.13
N MET A 83 -6.01 -6.90 -12.94
CA MET A 83 -7.13 -5.99 -12.73
C MET A 83 -6.64 -4.54 -12.68
N LEU A 84 -5.55 -4.26 -11.97
CA LEU A 84 -4.91 -2.94 -11.94
C LEU A 84 -4.49 -2.47 -13.33
N GLY A 85 -3.90 -3.37 -14.14
CA GLY A 85 -3.52 -3.04 -15.53
C GLY A 85 -4.69 -2.78 -16.49
N ARG A 86 -5.94 -2.86 -16.03
CA ARG A 86 -7.15 -2.47 -16.80
C ARG A 86 -7.83 -1.22 -16.26
N LEU A 87 -7.33 -0.67 -15.15
CA LEU A 87 -7.80 0.60 -14.63
C LEU A 87 -7.19 1.72 -15.46
N ALA A 88 -7.93 2.81 -15.58
CA ALA A 88 -7.45 4.06 -16.13
C ALA A 88 -7.90 5.17 -15.18
N TRP A 89 -6.95 6.03 -14.80
CA TRP A 89 -7.22 7.11 -13.87
C TRP A 89 -7.29 8.45 -14.59
N PRO A 90 -8.21 9.35 -14.19
CA PRO A 90 -8.20 10.73 -14.63
C PRO A 90 -6.86 11.42 -14.34
N ALA A 91 -6.58 12.50 -15.06
CA ALA A 91 -5.32 13.26 -14.92
C ALA A 91 -5.20 13.92 -13.53
N GLU A 92 -6.33 14.15 -12.86
CA GLU A 92 -6.42 14.73 -11.52
C GLU A 92 -5.95 13.77 -10.42
N VAL A 93 -5.89 12.46 -10.70
CA VAL A 93 -5.37 11.46 -9.77
C VAL A 93 -3.86 11.43 -9.90
N GLU A 94 -3.16 11.97 -8.90
CA GLU A 94 -1.69 12.09 -8.89
C GLU A 94 -0.99 10.76 -8.60
N GLY A 95 -1.70 9.81 -8.00
CA GLY A 95 -1.17 8.50 -7.70
C GLY A 95 -2.21 7.50 -7.23
N VAL A 96 -1.74 6.30 -6.89
CA VAL A 96 -2.60 5.19 -6.46
C VAL A 96 -1.94 4.47 -5.30
N LEU A 97 -2.76 4.07 -4.32
CA LEU A 97 -2.35 3.22 -3.22
C LEU A 97 -3.23 1.96 -3.16
N LEU A 98 -2.60 0.80 -2.98
CA LEU A 98 -3.26 -0.48 -2.75
C LEU A 98 -2.88 -1.02 -1.37
N ALA A 99 -3.89 -1.38 -0.57
CA ALA A 99 -3.72 -2.20 0.62
C ALA A 99 -4.24 -3.62 0.33
N ILE A 100 -3.42 -4.64 0.57
CA ILE A 100 -3.75 -6.04 0.28
C ILE A 100 -3.10 -6.99 1.28
N GLU A 101 -3.83 -8.04 1.65
CA GLU A 101 -3.30 -9.14 2.45
C GLU A 101 -2.79 -10.27 1.54
N ARG A 102 -1.59 -10.78 1.83
CA ARG A 102 -0.98 -11.91 1.10
C ARG A 102 -0.33 -12.89 2.07
N ILE A 103 -0.21 -14.12 1.59
CA ILE A 103 0.63 -15.14 2.21
C ILE A 103 2.00 -15.06 1.53
N VAL A 104 3.05 -14.99 2.33
CA VAL A 104 4.43 -15.17 1.87
C VAL A 104 5.02 -16.41 2.52
N VAL A 105 5.83 -17.12 1.76
CA VAL A 105 6.57 -18.30 2.21
C VAL A 105 8.07 -18.09 1.97
N PRO A 106 8.95 -18.80 2.69
CA PRO A 106 10.36 -18.83 2.34
C PRO A 106 10.57 -19.38 0.92
N PRO A 107 11.61 -18.94 0.18
CA PRO A 107 11.91 -19.45 -1.15
C PRO A 107 12.08 -20.98 -1.20
N GLU A 108 12.55 -21.58 -0.10
CA GLU A 108 12.74 -23.03 -0.01
C GLU A 108 11.42 -23.82 -0.06
N ALA A 109 10.29 -23.17 0.25
CA ALA A 109 8.95 -23.77 0.15
C ALA A 109 8.54 -24.04 -1.31
N GLU A 110 9.22 -23.43 -2.29
CA GLU A 110 8.94 -23.62 -3.71
C GLU A 110 9.62 -24.85 -4.32
N ASN A 111 10.54 -25.51 -3.61
CA ASN A 111 11.39 -26.57 -4.17
C ASN A 111 10.64 -27.85 -4.58
N ASP A 112 9.55 -28.19 -3.89
CA ASP A 112 8.82 -29.45 -4.06
C ASP A 112 7.33 -29.23 -4.36
N LEU A 113 7.00 -28.13 -5.06
CA LEU A 113 5.61 -27.84 -5.41
C LEU A 113 5.06 -28.80 -6.48
N PRO A 114 3.80 -29.25 -6.33
CA PRO A 114 3.10 -29.97 -7.40
C PRO A 114 3.04 -29.18 -8.70
N ASP A 115 3.00 -29.90 -9.84
CA ASP A 115 2.86 -29.27 -11.17
C ASP A 115 1.51 -28.55 -11.36
N SER A 116 0.47 -28.94 -10.62
CA SER A 116 -0.84 -28.27 -10.65
C SER A 116 -0.76 -26.95 -9.87
N PRO A 117 -1.07 -25.80 -10.50
CA PRO A 117 -1.07 -24.50 -9.83
C PRO A 117 -2.01 -24.44 -8.62
N GLU A 118 -3.16 -25.11 -8.71
CA GLU A 118 -4.13 -25.19 -7.63
C GLU A 118 -3.56 -25.96 -6.43
N GLN A 119 -2.96 -27.13 -6.68
CA GLN A 119 -2.34 -27.93 -5.62
C GLN A 119 -1.11 -27.24 -5.03
N ALA A 120 -0.30 -26.56 -5.85
CA ALA A 120 0.82 -25.76 -5.38
C ALA A 120 0.35 -24.64 -4.45
N ALA A 121 -0.72 -23.92 -4.81
CA ALA A 121 -1.30 -22.88 -3.95
C ALA A 121 -1.80 -23.45 -2.61
N GLU A 122 -2.44 -24.63 -2.62
CA GLU A 122 -2.87 -25.30 -1.38
C GLU A 122 -1.68 -25.68 -0.48
N VAL A 123 -0.61 -26.23 -1.04
CA VAL A 123 0.61 -26.59 -0.30
C VAL A 123 1.27 -25.35 0.32
N LEU A 124 1.43 -24.27 -0.46
CA LEU A 124 2.00 -23.02 0.03
C LEU A 124 1.14 -22.39 1.12
N ALA A 125 -0.18 -22.41 0.97
CA ALA A 125 -1.11 -21.89 1.96
C ALA A 125 -1.07 -22.68 3.28
N ALA A 126 -0.70 -23.96 3.25
CA ALA A 126 -0.55 -24.83 4.41
C ALA A 126 0.89 -24.89 4.96
N HIS A 127 1.84 -24.17 4.37
CA HIS A 127 3.25 -24.23 4.76
C HIS A 127 3.46 -23.77 6.22
N PRO A 128 4.26 -24.49 7.03
CA PRO A 128 4.46 -24.14 8.45
C PRO A 128 5.09 -22.76 8.64
N ASP A 129 5.99 -22.37 7.74
CA ASP A 129 6.64 -21.05 7.77
C ASP A 129 5.88 -19.97 6.99
N ARG A 130 4.63 -20.22 6.58
CA ARG A 130 3.83 -19.17 5.92
C ARG A 130 3.69 -17.98 6.87
N ARG A 131 3.73 -16.78 6.30
CA ARG A 131 3.42 -15.55 7.01
C ARG A 131 2.30 -14.83 6.29
N ASP A 132 1.24 -14.52 7.04
CA ASP A 132 0.22 -13.59 6.60
C ASP A 132 0.75 -12.16 6.77
N VAL A 133 0.78 -11.42 5.68
CA VAL A 133 1.27 -10.04 5.63
C VAL A 133 0.24 -9.13 5.00
N ARG A 134 0.20 -7.89 5.46
CA ARG A 134 -0.50 -6.80 4.79
C ARG A 134 0.53 -5.92 4.12
N LEU A 135 0.36 -5.73 2.82
CA LEU A 135 1.15 -4.83 2.00
C LEU A 135 0.33 -3.56 1.75
N VAL A 136 0.96 -2.42 1.92
CA VAL A 136 0.51 -1.14 1.36
C VAL A 136 1.51 -0.72 0.32
N VAL A 137 1.07 -0.51 -0.92
CA VAL A 137 1.92 -0.08 -2.03
C VAL A 137 1.34 1.20 -2.58
N ALA A 138 2.12 2.27 -2.58
CA ALA A 138 1.71 3.56 -3.11
C ALA A 138 2.70 4.06 -4.16
N VAL A 139 2.18 4.60 -5.26
CA VAL A 139 2.97 5.15 -6.37
C VAL A 139 2.37 6.47 -6.82
N LEU A 140 3.21 7.41 -7.21
CA LEU A 140 2.83 8.67 -7.84
C LEU A 140 3.23 8.67 -9.33
N ARG A 141 2.57 9.51 -10.12
CA ARG A 141 2.87 9.70 -11.55
C ARG A 141 4.29 10.24 -11.81
N ASP A 142 4.87 10.96 -10.86
CA ASP A 142 6.25 11.46 -10.94
C ASP A 142 7.32 10.38 -10.70
N GLY A 143 6.88 9.17 -10.35
CA GLY A 143 7.73 8.01 -10.13
C GLY A 143 8.06 7.73 -8.66
N GLU A 144 7.68 8.60 -7.72
CA GLU A 144 7.82 8.31 -6.29
C GLU A 144 7.01 7.06 -5.92
N GLN A 145 7.59 6.22 -5.06
CA GLN A 145 6.95 5.01 -4.59
C GLN A 145 7.34 4.69 -3.15
N ILE A 146 6.44 4.03 -2.44
CA ILE A 146 6.69 3.47 -1.12
C ILE A 146 5.88 2.19 -0.93
N CYS A 147 6.49 1.22 -0.26
CA CYS A 147 5.85 0.00 0.21
C CYS A 147 5.94 -0.06 1.73
N LEU A 148 4.85 -0.46 2.37
CA LEU A 148 4.81 -0.84 3.77
C LEU A 148 4.41 -2.30 3.90
N LEU A 149 4.96 -2.97 4.91
CA LEU A 149 4.65 -4.35 5.23
C LEU A 149 4.41 -4.51 6.72
N ARG A 150 3.22 -4.99 7.08
CA ARG A 150 2.87 -5.45 8.42
C ARG A 150 2.72 -6.96 8.41
N GLN A 151 3.28 -7.65 9.41
CA GLN A 151 3.09 -9.08 9.60
C GLN A 151 1.99 -9.33 10.63
N ARG A 152 1.11 -10.30 10.39
CA ARG A 152 0.02 -10.65 11.31
C ARG A 152 0.51 -11.08 12.70
N GLU A 153 1.70 -11.67 12.78
CA GLU A 153 2.34 -12.04 14.06
C GLU A 153 2.82 -10.83 14.88
N TYR A 154 3.12 -9.70 14.22
CA TYR A 154 3.61 -8.46 14.83
C TYR A 154 2.68 -7.30 14.48
N ASP A 155 1.42 -7.42 14.88
CA ASP A 155 0.35 -6.48 14.53
C ASP A 155 0.34 -5.24 15.43
N GLU A 156 1.37 -4.41 15.30
CA GLU A 156 1.55 -3.16 16.05
C GLU A 156 1.98 -2.02 15.12
N ASP A 157 1.54 -0.78 15.40
CA ASP A 157 1.79 0.38 14.53
C ASP A 157 3.26 0.80 14.42
N ASP A 158 4.11 0.38 15.37
CA ASP A 158 5.55 0.57 15.33
C ASP A 158 6.31 -0.64 14.73
N LYS A 159 5.59 -1.68 14.29
CA LYS A 159 6.13 -2.90 13.67
C LYS A 159 5.81 -2.99 12.18
N VAL A 160 5.82 -1.85 11.51
CA VAL A 160 5.60 -1.74 10.06
C VAL A 160 6.94 -1.51 9.37
N ALA A 161 7.33 -2.44 8.50
CA ALA A 161 8.52 -2.28 7.67
C ALA A 161 8.22 -1.32 6.51
N VAL A 162 9.18 -0.47 6.16
CA VAL A 162 9.07 0.51 5.07
C VAL A 162 10.20 0.27 4.08
N GLY A 163 9.89 0.26 2.78
CA GLY A 163 10.88 0.11 1.72
C GLY A 163 10.31 0.45 0.36
N GLN A 164 11.15 0.58 -0.67
CA GLN A 164 10.68 0.91 -2.02
C GLN A 164 10.37 -0.32 -2.87
N ASP A 165 11.09 -1.44 -2.66
CA ASP A 165 11.07 -2.60 -3.55
C ASP A 165 10.56 -3.90 -2.87
N ILE A 166 9.69 -3.76 -1.86
CA ILE A 166 9.13 -4.92 -1.15
C ILE A 166 8.21 -5.74 -2.07
N ALA A 167 7.46 -5.08 -2.94
CA ALA A 167 6.46 -5.72 -3.81
C ALA A 167 6.60 -5.23 -5.27
N PRO A 168 7.71 -5.57 -5.96
CA PRO A 168 8.03 -4.98 -7.26
C PRO A 168 6.96 -5.23 -8.33
N GLY A 169 6.31 -6.40 -8.31
CA GLY A 169 5.20 -6.71 -9.24
C GLY A 169 3.97 -5.82 -9.03
N LEU A 170 3.61 -5.53 -7.78
CA LEU A 170 2.49 -4.62 -7.46
C LEU A 170 2.83 -3.16 -7.79
N VAL A 171 4.06 -2.73 -7.49
CA VAL A 171 4.54 -1.41 -7.88
C VAL A 171 4.42 -1.23 -9.40
N ALA A 172 4.90 -2.19 -10.19
CA ALA A 172 4.82 -2.11 -11.65
C ALA A 172 3.36 -2.07 -12.14
N ALA A 173 2.49 -2.90 -11.57
CA ALA A 173 1.07 -2.93 -11.95
C ALA A 173 0.34 -1.63 -11.61
N LEU A 174 0.62 -1.01 -10.46
CA LEU A 174 0.05 0.29 -10.10
C LEU A 174 0.56 1.41 -11.01
N LYS A 175 1.87 1.44 -11.30
CA LYS A 175 2.44 2.40 -12.24
C LYS A 175 1.80 2.29 -13.62
N ALA A 176 1.66 1.07 -14.13
CA ALA A 176 0.99 0.83 -15.41
C ALA A 176 -0.47 1.32 -15.40
N SER A 177 -1.18 1.23 -14.28
CA SER A 177 -2.56 1.74 -14.18
C SER A 177 -2.66 3.27 -14.30
N LEU A 178 -1.56 3.98 -14.02
CA LEU A 178 -1.45 5.44 -14.16
C LEU A 178 -0.95 5.85 -15.56
N GLU A 179 -0.56 4.92 -16.42
CA GLU A 179 -0.19 5.25 -17.80
C GLU A 179 -1.47 5.46 -18.65
N ASP A 180 -1.42 6.40 -19.59
CA ASP A 180 -2.57 6.79 -20.45
C ASP A 180 -2.98 5.71 -21.48
#